data_AF-A0A534L4B1-F1
#
_entry.id   AF-A0A534L4B1-F1
#
_cell.length_a   1.000
_cell.length_b   1.000
_cell.length_c   1.000
_cell.angle_alpha   90.00
_cell.angle_beta   90.00
_cell.angle_gamma   90.00
#
_symmetry.space_group_name_H-M   'P 1'
#
loop_
_entity.id
_entity.type
_entity.pdbx_description
1 polymer ?
#
loop_
_entity_poly.entity_id
_entity_poly.type
_entity_poly.pdbx_seq_one_letter_code
_entity_poly.pdbx_strand_id
1 'polypeptide(L)' 'MSPRITRRRVLFDDGWSEVPVFDRESIPIGFEREGPAILAEDHATTVVPPGARFHIRPRGLIEIEVAP' A
#
# COMPACT_ATOMS: atom_id res chain seq x y z
N MET A 1 -6.67 -9.83 12.17
CA MET A 1 -5.28 -10.25 11.81
C MET A 1 -4.50 -9.02 11.38
N SER A 2 -3.18 -9.02 11.56
CA SER A 2 -2.31 -7.95 11.08
C SER A 2 -1.66 -8.36 9.75
N PRO A 3 -1.49 -7.43 8.79
CA PRO A 3 -0.81 -7.74 7.54
C PRO A 3 0.67 -8.08 7.77
N ARG A 4 1.21 -8.93 6.90
CA ARG A 4 2.64 -9.18 6.77
C ARG A 4 3.27 -8.01 6.03
N ILE A 5 4.34 -7.47 6.60
CA ILE A 5 4.99 -6.26 6.12
C ILE A 5 6.50 -6.48 6.07
N THR A 6 7.13 -6.02 5.00
CA THR A 6 8.57 -5.76 4.95
C THR A 6 8.82 -4.28 4.66
N ARG A 7 10.08 -3.82 4.67
CA ARG A 7 10.43 -2.45 4.27
C ARG A 7 11.43 -2.44 3.13
N ARG A 8 11.30 -1.44 2.24
CA ARG A 8 12.19 -1.21 1.10
C ARG A 8 12.41 0.27 0.89
N ARG A 9 13.61 0.63 0.44
CA ARG A 9 13.89 1.97 -0.09
C ARG A 9 13.17 2.15 -1.43
N VAL A 10 12.36 3.19 -1.53
CA VAL A 10 11.65 3.59 -2.75
C VAL A 10 11.99 5.03 -3.06
N LEU A 11 12.20 5.35 -4.33
CA LEU A 11 12.44 6.71 -4.80
C LEU A 11 11.11 7.32 -5.27
N PHE A 12 10.72 8.44 -4.67
CA PHE A 12 9.65 9.33 -5.13
C PHE A 12 10.24 10.69 -5.55
N ASP A 13 9.39 11.61 -5.96
CA ASP A 13 9.80 12.94 -6.43
C ASP A 13 10.50 13.78 -5.34
N ASP A 14 10.17 13.57 -4.07
CA ASP A 14 10.79 14.23 -2.91
C ASP A 14 12.06 13.52 -2.40
N GLY A 15 12.40 12.35 -2.97
CA GLY A 15 13.61 11.60 -2.68
C GLY A 15 13.37 10.16 -2.24
N TRP A 16 14.39 9.59 -1.60
CA TRP A 16 14.36 8.21 -1.11
C TRP A 16 13.63 8.12 0.22
N SER A 17 12.67 7.19 0.31
CA SER A 17 11.90 6.91 1.52
C SER A 17 11.93 5.42 1.89
N GLU A 18 11.92 5.11 3.19
CA GLU A 18 11.73 3.74 3.70
C GLU A 18 10.23 3.41 3.73
N VAL A 19 9.78 2.60 2.77
CA VAL A 19 8.35 2.36 2.52
C VAL A 19 7.93 0.96 2.99
N PRO A 20 6.78 0.81 3.68
CA PRO A 20 6.20 -0.49 3.97
C PRO A 20 5.75 -1.18 2.67
N VAL A 21 6.18 -2.42 2.51
CA VAL A 21 5.72 -3.35 1.48
C VAL A 21 4.79 -4.35 2.16
N PHE A 22 3.50 -4.21 1.89
CA PHE A 22 2.47 -5.13 2.35
C PHE A 22 2.37 -6.31 1.40
N ASP A 23 2.42 -7.52 1.95
CA ASP A 23 1.96 -8.71 1.25
C ASP A 23 0.44 -8.63 1.14
N ARG A 24 -0.06 -8.45 -0.08
CA ARG A 24 -1.46 -8.19 -0.37
C ARG A 24 -2.41 -9.24 0.18
N GLU A 25 -2.05 -10.51 0.10
CA GLU A 25 -2.92 -11.62 0.51
C GLU A 25 -3.13 -11.63 2.03
N SER A 26 -2.22 -11.01 2.76
CA SER A 26 -2.28 -10.91 4.22
C SER A 26 -3.12 -9.73 4.74
N ILE A 27 -3.52 -8.80 3.86
CA ILE A 27 -4.22 -7.57 4.27
C ILE A 27 -5.71 -7.88 4.54
N PRO A 28 -6.22 -7.61 5.75
CA PRO A 28 -7.62 -7.88 6.05
C PRO A 28 -8.56 -6.88 5.37
N ILE A 29 -9.79 -7.31 5.09
CA ILE A 29 -10.88 -6.41 4.67
C ILE A 29 -11.08 -5.34 5.75
N GLY A 30 -11.31 -4.10 5.33
CA GLY A 30 -11.45 -2.94 6.20
C GLY A 30 -10.12 -2.31 6.62
N PHE A 31 -8.98 -2.86 6.19
CA PHE A 31 -7.69 -2.22 6.43
C PHE A 31 -7.55 -0.95 5.59
N GLU A 32 -7.17 0.14 6.24
CA GLU A 32 -6.84 1.40 5.60
C GLU A 32 -5.52 1.97 6.13
N ARG A 33 -4.75 2.60 5.23
CA ARG A 33 -3.51 3.32 5.59
C ARG A 33 -3.24 4.44 4.59
N GLU A 34 -2.59 5.47 5.10
CA GLU A 34 -1.95 6.50 4.27
C GLU A 34 -0.69 5.93 3.59
N GLY A 35 -0.43 6.43 2.39
CA GLY A 35 0.84 6.22 1.69
C GLY A 35 1.97 7.08 2.27
N PRO A 36 3.22 6.85 1.84
CA PRO A 36 3.60 5.91 0.80
C PRO A 36 3.52 4.45 1.24
N ALA A 37 3.03 3.58 0.35
CA ALA A 37 2.98 2.14 0.57
C ALA A 37 3.13 1.36 -0.74
N ILE A 38 3.65 0.15 -0.66
CA ILE A 38 3.64 -0.82 -1.77
C ILE A 38 2.76 -1.99 -1.38
N LEU A 39 1.80 -2.35 -2.23
CA LEU A 39 1.02 -3.57 -2.11
C LEU A 39 1.58 -4.57 -3.12
N ALA A 40 2.27 -5.59 -2.63
CA ALA A 40 2.86 -6.63 -3.46
C ALA A 40 1.94 -7.85 -3.50
N GLU A 41 1.63 -8.29 -4.71
CA GLU A 41 0.90 -9.53 -4.99
C GLU A 41 1.77 -10.39 -5.92
N ASP A 42 1.50 -11.69 -6.00
CA ASP A 42 2.28 -12.62 -6.83
C ASP A 42 2.35 -12.22 -8.32
N HIS A 43 1.36 -11.45 -8.79
CA HIS A 43 1.23 -11.07 -10.20
C HIS A 43 1.09 -9.56 -10.43
N ALA A 44 1.18 -8.75 -9.39
CA ALA A 44 1.01 -7.31 -9.48
C ALA A 44 1.78 -6.57 -8.38
N THR A 45 2.08 -5.31 -8.64
CA THR A 45 2.60 -4.40 -7.62
C THR A 45 1.88 -3.09 -7.74
N THR A 46 1.16 -2.71 -6.68
CA THR A 46 0.42 -1.45 -6.62
C THR A 46 1.17 -0.47 -5.74
N VAL A 47 1.47 0.70 -6.27
CA VAL A 47 2.09 1.80 -5.52
C VAL A 47 1.00 2.73 -5.02
N VAL A 48 1.01 3.00 -3.71
CA VAL A 48 0.22 4.07 -3.09
C VAL A 48 1.20 5.22 -2.85
N PRO A 49 1.14 6.33 -3.60
CA PRO A 49 2.14 7.39 -3.51
C PRO A 49 2.04 8.17 -2.18
N PRO A 50 3.05 8.98 -1.83
CA PRO A 50 2.96 9.94 -0.73
C PRO A 50 1.70 10.81 -0.86
N GLY A 51 1.00 11.04 0.25
CA GLY A 51 -0.22 11.85 0.30
C GLY A 51 -1.51 11.15 -0.20
N ALA A 52 -1.41 9.94 -0.77
CA ALA A 52 -2.57 9.11 -1.09
C ALA A 52 -2.96 8.22 0.10
N ARG A 53 -4.11 7.55 -0.01
CA ARG A 53 -4.60 6.57 0.96
C ARG A 53 -5.19 5.37 0.24
N PHE A 54 -5.03 4.19 0.82
CA PHE A 54 -5.67 2.98 0.32
C PHE A 54 -6.58 2.33 1.36
N HIS A 55 -7.63 1.66 0.88
CA HIS A 55 -8.57 0.90 1.70
C HIS A 55 -8.92 -0.42 1.00
N ILE A 56 -8.78 -1.54 1.71
CA ILE A 56 -9.33 -2.83 1.29
C ILE A 56 -10.83 -2.88 1.55
N ARG A 57 -11.62 -2.58 0.53
CA ARG A 57 -13.09 -2.57 0.57
C ARG A 57 -13.66 -4.01 0.66
N PRO A 58 -14.97 -4.16 0.91
CA PRO A 58 -15.62 -5.46 0.81
C PRO A 58 -15.32 -6.16 -0.52
N ARG A 59 -15.22 -7.50 -0.50
CA ARG A 59 -14.75 -8.35 -1.61
C ARG A 59 -13.25 -8.21 -1.94
N GLY A 60 -12.50 -7.46 -1.13
CA GLY A 60 -11.06 -7.32 -1.31
C GLY A 60 -10.68 -6.37 -2.44
N LEU A 61 -11.55 -5.42 -2.81
CA LEU A 61 -11.16 -4.38 -3.77
C LEU A 61 -10.17 -3.42 -3.12
N ILE A 62 -9.13 -3.02 -3.84
CA ILE A 62 -8.22 -1.97 -3.42
C ILE A 62 -8.78 -0.65 -3.95
N GLU A 63 -9.26 0.20 -3.05
CA GLU A 63 -9.60 1.57 -3.39
C GLU A 63 -8.42 2.47 -3.02
N ILE A 64 -8.00 3.33 -3.96
CA ILE A 64 -6.93 4.31 -3.75
C ILE A 64 -7.50 5.70 -4.01
N GLU A 65 -7.40 6.55 -2.99
CA GLU A 65 -7.75 7.97 -3.06
C GLU A 65 -6.46 8.77 -3.14
N VAL A 66 -6.26 9.48 -4.25
CA VAL A 66 -5.12 10.39 -4.47
C VAL A 66 -5.60 11.81 -4.16
N ALA A 67 -4.82 12.54 -3.36
CA ALA A 67 -5.05 13.97 -3.18
C ALA A 67 -4.91 14.70 -4.54
N PRO A 68 -5.66 15.80 -4.77
CA PRO A 68 -5.59 16.60 -5.99
C PRO A 68 -4.20 17.16 -6.29
#